data_AF-A0A0G0H575-F1
#
_entry.id   AF-A0A0G0H575-F1
#
_cell.length_a   1.000
_cell.length_b   1.000
_cell.length_c   1.000
_cell.angle_alpha   90.00
_cell.angle_beta   90.00
_cell.angle_gamma   90.00
#
_symmetry.space_group_name_H-M   'P 1'
#
loop_
_entity.id
_entity.type
_entity.pdbx_description
1 polymer ?
#
loop_
_entity_poly.entity_id
_entity_poly.type
_entity_poly.pdbx_seq_one_letter_code
_entity_poly.pdbx_strand_id
1 'polypeptide(L)'
;MNKLLVKGNTLKDVSDPKLAKSHKQGVTINYVQPAKDNVWGKYYFNQYHRNYSLFAKLEHYYKKTTSLLNECRKLQINDKTNDRFIPDELRNQLEFYSMFYIVFTKLAFEYLTIELLNALNNTERLKQKSIPKVSWENLDLIERLKILLHNLKLDENIPEFLIDIFKRRDIVEHPSETRLWNCDENGWKNVHLSWVLSGEIVGSFDKIVKFVNPIYKSFEKYINNNQIPGTLTGLKRGLRSNGPIKKWKMSI
;
A
#
# COMPACT_ATOMS: atom_id res chain seq x y z
N MET A 1 35.84 -9.82 -20.17
CA MET A 1 34.68 -9.33 -19.41
C MET A 1 35.14 -8.86 -18.04
N ASN A 2 35.12 -7.56 -17.78
CA ASN A 2 35.57 -6.98 -16.52
C ASN A 2 34.48 -7.15 -15.44
N LYS A 3 34.76 -7.94 -14.39
CA LYS A 3 33.92 -8.02 -13.19
C LYS A 3 34.16 -6.79 -12.31
N LEU A 4 33.09 -6.16 -11.84
CA LEU A 4 33.12 -5.15 -10.78
C LEU A 4 33.62 -5.80 -9.48
N LEU A 5 34.85 -5.48 -9.10
CA LEU A 5 35.40 -5.83 -7.78
C LEU A 5 34.92 -4.80 -6.76
N VAL A 6 33.93 -5.17 -5.95
CA VAL A 6 33.57 -4.39 -4.75
C VAL A 6 34.66 -4.64 -3.70
N LYS A 7 35.67 -3.76 -3.64
CA LYS A 7 36.57 -3.69 -2.49
C LYS A 7 35.79 -3.15 -1.29
N GLY A 8 35.22 -4.06 -0.49
CA GLY A 8 34.76 -3.72 0.85
C GLY A 8 35.97 -3.51 1.75
N ASN A 9 36.21 -2.28 2.21
CA ASN A 9 37.14 -2.07 3.31
C ASN A 9 36.61 -2.79 4.56
N THR A 10 37.48 -3.52 5.24
CA THR A 10 37.21 -4.22 6.50
C THR A 10 36.54 -3.26 7.48
N LEU A 11 35.37 -3.66 8.00
CA LEU A 11 34.64 -2.92 9.03
C LEU A 11 35.56 -2.74 10.24
N LYS A 12 35.96 -1.51 10.52
CA LYS A 12 36.59 -1.17 11.80
C LYS A 12 35.45 -0.96 12.80
N ASP A 13 35.35 -1.83 13.80
CA ASP A 13 34.37 -1.76 14.90
C ASP A 13 34.59 -0.58 15.86
N VAL A 14 35.59 0.26 15.61
CA VAL A 14 35.93 1.42 16.43
C VAL A 14 35.46 2.69 15.73
N SER A 15 34.66 3.50 16.45
CA SER A 15 34.15 4.77 15.97
C SER A 15 35.27 5.70 15.50
N ASP A 16 35.31 6.05 14.21
CA ASP A 16 36.23 7.06 13.67
C ASP A 16 35.52 8.42 13.54
N PRO A 17 35.86 9.42 14.39
CA PRO A 17 35.30 10.76 14.32
C PRO A 17 35.54 11.46 12.97
N LYS A 18 36.59 11.08 12.23
CA LYS A 18 36.94 11.71 10.93
C LYS A 18 35.93 11.37 9.83
N LEU A 19 35.12 10.32 9.99
CA LEU A 19 34.07 9.91 9.04
C LEU A 19 32.73 10.63 9.28
N ALA A 20 32.55 11.26 10.45
CA ALA A 20 31.34 11.97 10.84
C ALA A 20 31.30 13.41 10.28
N LYS A 21 31.28 13.56 8.95
CA LYS A 21 30.97 14.86 8.32
C LYS A 21 29.54 15.29 8.65
N SER A 22 29.38 16.51 9.15
CA SER A 22 28.10 17.22 9.33
C SER A 22 27.34 17.28 8.00
N HIS A 23 26.03 17.04 8.03
CA HIS A 23 25.18 17.29 6.86
C HIS A 23 25.10 18.79 6.59
N LYS A 24 24.99 19.21 5.33
CA LYS A 24 24.72 20.61 5.00
C LYS A 24 23.34 20.98 5.56
N GLN A 25 23.19 22.22 6.00
CA GLN A 25 21.89 22.76 6.41
C GLN A 25 20.89 22.61 5.26
N GLY A 26 19.68 22.12 5.56
CA GLY A 26 18.63 21.85 4.57
C GLY A 26 18.71 20.50 3.86
N VAL A 27 19.68 19.64 4.17
CA VAL A 27 19.72 18.27 3.60
C VAL A 27 18.67 17.39 4.25
N THR A 28 17.82 16.76 3.43
CA THR A 28 16.91 15.70 3.87
C THR A 28 17.71 14.50 4.38
N ILE A 29 17.58 14.20 5.67
CA ILE A 29 18.19 13.02 6.29
C ILE A 29 17.11 11.94 6.38
N ASN A 30 17.31 10.83 5.67
CA ASN A 30 16.46 9.66 5.82
C ASN A 30 16.86 8.91 7.09
N TYR A 31 15.93 8.76 8.02
CA TYR A 31 16.13 7.92 9.20
C TYR A 31 16.02 6.45 8.78
N VAL A 32 17.09 5.70 9.04
CA VAL A 32 17.13 4.26 8.83
C VAL A 32 17.11 3.60 10.20
N GLN A 33 16.07 2.83 10.50
CA GLN A 33 16.01 2.10 11.76
C GLN A 33 16.72 0.75 11.57
N PRO A 34 17.82 0.48 12.29
CA PRO A 34 18.40 -0.84 12.29
C PRO A 34 17.57 -1.75 13.18
N ALA A 35 17.27 -2.94 12.68
CA ALA A 35 16.81 -4.05 13.50
C ALA A 35 17.77 -5.23 13.33
N LYS A 36 17.93 -5.99 14.41
CA LYS A 36 18.86 -7.12 14.46
C LYS A 36 18.06 -8.37 14.73
N ASP A 37 18.25 -9.36 13.88
CA ASP A 37 17.75 -10.70 14.05
C ASP A 37 18.93 -11.69 14.12
N ASN A 38 18.75 -12.82 14.80
CA ASN A 38 19.81 -13.80 15.01
C ASN A 38 20.12 -14.61 13.75
N VAL A 39 19.14 -14.79 12.85
CA VAL A 39 19.27 -15.54 11.59
C VAL A 39 19.60 -14.60 10.44
N TRP A 40 18.91 -13.46 10.35
CA TRP A 40 19.02 -12.49 9.26
C TRP A 40 20.12 -11.44 9.48
N GLY A 41 20.69 -11.37 10.67
CA GLY A 41 21.66 -10.35 11.02
C GLY A 41 21.04 -8.96 11.15
N LYS A 42 21.80 -7.90 10.82
CA LYS A 42 21.31 -6.52 10.88
C LYS A 42 20.61 -6.16 9.58
N TYR A 43 19.32 -5.87 9.64
CA TYR A 43 18.57 -5.28 8.53
C TYR A 43 18.25 -3.82 8.81
N TYR A 44 18.35 -3.03 7.76
CA TYR A 44 18.14 -1.59 7.76
C TYR A 44 16.88 -1.32 6.96
N PHE A 45 15.80 -0.90 7.62
CA PHE A 45 14.60 -0.50 6.91
C PHE A 45 14.46 1.02 6.93
N ASN A 46 14.26 1.58 5.75
CA ASN A 46 13.63 2.89 5.63
C ASN A 46 12.14 2.68 5.93
N GLN A 47 11.49 3.63 6.60
CA GLN A 47 10.05 3.78 6.48
C GLN A 47 9.74 4.14 5.02
N TYR A 48 9.77 3.14 4.14
CA TYR A 48 9.31 3.26 2.77
C TYR A 48 7.79 3.25 2.80
N HIS A 49 7.15 4.07 1.98
CA HIS A 49 5.72 4.07 1.75
C HIS A 49 5.31 2.72 1.14
N ARG A 50 5.00 1.72 1.98
CA ARG A 50 4.75 0.33 1.51
C ARG A 50 3.48 0.29 0.70
N ASN A 51 2.52 1.16 1.02
CA ASN A 51 1.31 1.39 0.26
C ASN A 51 1.56 1.66 -1.24
N TYR A 52 2.61 2.40 -1.63
CA TYR A 52 2.92 2.64 -3.05
C TYR A 52 3.18 1.34 -3.82
N SER A 53 3.97 0.44 -3.23
CA SER A 53 4.25 -0.86 -3.84
C SER A 53 2.97 -1.71 -4.02
N LEU A 54 2.01 -1.57 -3.08
CA LEU A 54 0.73 -2.25 -3.14
C LEU A 54 -0.18 -1.66 -4.23
N PHE A 55 -0.22 -0.33 -4.38
CA PHE A 55 -0.95 0.32 -5.48
C PHE A 55 -0.37 -0.03 -6.87
N ALA A 56 0.95 -0.17 -6.99
CA ALA A 56 1.57 -0.62 -8.23
C ALA A 56 1.22 -2.09 -8.55
N LYS A 57 1.18 -2.96 -7.54
CA LYS A 57 0.73 -4.35 -7.69
C LYS A 57 -0.76 -4.40 -8.05
N LEU A 58 -1.58 -3.59 -7.39
CA LEU A 58 -2.99 -3.43 -7.69
C LEU A 58 -3.23 -3.10 -9.17
N GLU A 59 -2.51 -2.11 -9.71
CA GLU A 59 -2.59 -1.72 -11.12
C GLU A 59 -2.26 -2.89 -12.05
N HIS A 60 -1.21 -3.64 -11.73
CA HIS A 60 -0.82 -4.83 -12.50
C HIS A 60 -1.96 -5.86 -12.57
N TYR A 61 -2.53 -6.23 -11.42
CA TYR A 61 -3.63 -7.19 -11.36
C TYR A 61 -4.89 -6.68 -12.06
N TYR A 62 -5.19 -5.38 -11.95
CA TYR A 62 -6.28 -4.74 -12.68
C TYR A 62 -6.11 -4.86 -14.19
N LYS A 63 -4.93 -4.51 -14.71
CA LYS A 63 -4.62 -4.59 -16.14
C LYS A 63 -4.71 -6.03 -16.68
N LYS A 64 -4.21 -7.00 -15.91
CA LYS A 64 -4.34 -8.42 -16.27
C LYS A 64 -5.79 -8.88 -16.28
N THR A 65 -6.56 -8.54 -15.25
CA THR A 65 -7.98 -8.88 -15.15
C THR A 65 -8.79 -8.30 -16.30
N THR A 66 -8.58 -7.02 -16.63
CA THR A 66 -9.30 -6.35 -17.72
C THR A 66 -8.91 -6.89 -19.10
N SER A 67 -7.65 -7.27 -19.30
CA SER A 67 -7.22 -7.98 -20.52
C SER A 67 -7.96 -9.29 -20.70
N LEU A 68 -7.95 -10.15 -19.67
CA LEU A 68 -8.61 -11.46 -19.70
C LEU A 68 -10.13 -11.32 -19.86
N LEU A 69 -10.75 -10.33 -19.20
CA LEU A 69 -12.17 -10.03 -19.37
C LEU A 69 -12.50 -9.65 -20.83
N ASN A 70 -11.63 -8.86 -21.47
CA ASN A 70 -11.79 -8.51 -22.88
C ASN A 70 -11.60 -9.71 -23.80
N GLU A 71 -10.75 -10.68 -23.45
CA GLU A 71 -10.64 -11.96 -24.15
C GLU A 71 -11.92 -12.78 -24.00
N CYS A 72 -12.47 -12.91 -22.78
CA CYS A 72 -13.78 -13.55 -22.57
C CYS A 72 -14.88 -12.90 -23.42
N ARG A 73 -14.86 -11.57 -23.56
CA ARG A 73 -15.86 -10.83 -24.36
C ARG A 73 -15.80 -11.10 -25.86
N LYS A 74 -14.65 -11.54 -26.37
CA LYS A 74 -14.45 -11.88 -27.78
C LYS A 74 -14.91 -13.29 -28.13
N LEU A 75 -15.21 -14.13 -27.13
CA LEU A 75 -15.71 -15.48 -27.37
C LEU A 75 -17.08 -15.45 -28.05
N GLN A 76 -17.27 -16.36 -29.00
CA GLN A 76 -18.51 -16.50 -29.74
C GLN A 76 -19.67 -16.83 -28.80
N ILE A 77 -20.83 -16.23 -29.07
CA ILE A 77 -22.09 -16.57 -28.42
C ILE A 77 -22.75 -17.65 -29.27
N ASN A 78 -23.24 -18.71 -28.66
CA ASN A 78 -23.98 -19.74 -29.36
C ASN A 78 -25.35 -19.17 -29.78
N ASP A 79 -25.59 -19.08 -31.08
CA ASP A 79 -26.81 -18.47 -31.62
C ASP A 79 -28.10 -19.22 -31.22
N LYS A 80 -28.00 -20.50 -30.84
CA LYS A 80 -29.17 -21.32 -30.46
C LYS A 80 -29.54 -21.20 -29.00
N THR A 81 -28.55 -21.20 -28.11
CA THR A 81 -28.74 -21.19 -26.65
C THR A 81 -28.50 -19.82 -26.03
N ASN A 82 -27.99 -18.86 -26.80
CA ASN A 82 -27.54 -17.54 -26.34
C ASN A 82 -26.54 -17.63 -25.18
N ASP A 83 -25.78 -18.72 -25.11
CA ASP A 83 -24.76 -18.94 -24.10
C ASP A 83 -23.37 -18.56 -24.63
N ARG A 84 -22.46 -18.30 -23.69
CA ARG A 84 -21.04 -18.12 -23.98
C ARG A 84 -20.26 -19.09 -23.12
N PHE A 85 -19.59 -20.03 -23.77
CA PHE A 85 -18.69 -20.94 -23.09
C PHE A 85 -17.33 -20.28 -22.87
N ILE A 86 -16.88 -20.19 -21.61
CA ILE A 86 -15.56 -19.69 -21.25
C ILE A 86 -14.65 -20.89 -20.96
N PRO A 87 -13.53 -21.07 -21.70
CA PRO A 87 -12.58 -22.14 -21.42
C PRO A 87 -12.08 -22.11 -19.97
N ASP A 88 -11.89 -23.29 -19.37
CA ASP A 88 -11.50 -23.42 -17.97
C ASP A 88 -10.21 -22.66 -17.62
N GLU A 89 -9.20 -22.70 -18.50
CA GLU A 89 -7.95 -21.96 -18.29
C GLU A 89 -8.19 -20.45 -18.18
N LEU A 90 -8.94 -19.88 -19.14
CA LEU A 90 -9.26 -18.46 -19.17
C LEU A 90 -10.13 -18.06 -17.96
N ARG A 91 -11.10 -18.91 -17.60
CA ARG A 91 -11.94 -18.72 -16.40
C ARG A 91 -11.09 -18.68 -15.13
N ASN A 92 -10.22 -19.66 -14.94
CA ASN A 92 -9.39 -19.79 -13.75
C ASN A 92 -8.37 -18.65 -13.64
N GLN A 93 -7.78 -18.22 -14.76
CA GLN A 93 -6.90 -17.06 -14.78
C GLN A 93 -7.67 -15.77 -14.43
N LEU A 94 -8.85 -15.56 -15.03
CA LEU A 94 -9.67 -14.39 -14.74
C LEU A 94 -10.05 -14.32 -13.25
N GLU A 95 -10.47 -15.44 -12.68
CA GLU A 95 -10.77 -15.59 -11.25
C GLU A 95 -9.53 -15.23 -10.40
N PHE A 96 -8.39 -15.85 -10.69
CA PHE A 96 -7.14 -15.62 -9.96
C PHE A 96 -6.72 -14.14 -9.96
N TYR A 97 -6.56 -13.52 -11.14
CA TYR A 97 -6.08 -12.14 -11.23
C TYR A 97 -7.06 -11.14 -10.61
N SER A 98 -8.38 -11.38 -10.73
CA SER A 98 -9.40 -10.51 -10.15
C SER A 98 -9.48 -10.62 -8.62
N MET A 99 -9.28 -11.82 -8.05
CA MET A 99 -9.13 -12.00 -6.61
C MET A 99 -7.92 -11.21 -6.08
N PHE A 100 -6.77 -11.31 -6.74
CA PHE A 100 -5.58 -10.55 -6.34
C PHE A 100 -5.80 -9.05 -6.43
N TYR A 101 -6.48 -8.56 -7.45
CA TYR A 101 -6.85 -7.15 -7.54
C TYR A 101 -7.62 -6.69 -6.29
N ILE A 102 -8.64 -7.43 -5.87
CA ILE A 102 -9.46 -7.11 -4.70
C ILE A 102 -8.64 -7.14 -3.41
N VAL A 103 -7.85 -8.20 -3.20
CA VAL A 103 -7.00 -8.35 -2.00
C VAL A 103 -5.97 -7.22 -1.92
N PHE A 104 -5.26 -6.94 -3.02
CA PHE A 104 -4.30 -5.84 -3.06
C PHE A 104 -4.96 -4.48 -2.90
N THR A 105 -6.23 -4.31 -3.31
CA THR A 105 -6.97 -3.07 -3.06
C THR A 105 -7.09 -2.84 -1.56
N LYS A 106 -7.63 -3.83 -0.83
CA LYS A 106 -7.81 -3.72 0.63
C LYS A 106 -6.46 -3.49 1.32
N LEU A 107 -5.45 -4.29 1.00
CA LEU A 107 -4.11 -4.14 1.58
C LEU A 107 -3.52 -2.75 1.31
N ALA A 108 -3.65 -2.21 0.11
CA ALA A 108 -3.15 -0.87 -0.21
C ALA A 108 -3.80 0.20 0.67
N PHE A 109 -5.12 0.11 0.90
CA PHE A 109 -5.85 1.04 1.77
C PHE A 109 -5.56 0.83 3.26
N GLU A 110 -5.38 -0.41 3.73
CA GLU A 110 -4.92 -0.72 5.09
C GLU A 110 -3.58 -0.07 5.38
N TYR A 111 -2.59 -0.28 4.50
CA TYR A 111 -1.27 0.33 4.67
C TYR A 111 -1.32 1.85 4.55
N LEU A 112 -2.07 2.38 3.57
CA LEU A 112 -2.22 3.82 3.42
C LEU A 112 -2.82 4.46 4.67
N THR A 113 -3.91 3.92 5.20
CA THR A 113 -4.55 4.51 6.39
C THR A 113 -3.64 4.46 7.61
N ILE A 114 -3.04 3.30 7.89
CA ILE A 114 -2.17 3.12 9.05
C ILE A 114 -0.93 4.01 8.93
N GLU A 115 -0.26 4.02 7.78
CA GLU A 115 0.96 4.83 7.58
C GLU A 115 0.67 6.32 7.75
N LEU A 116 -0.41 6.82 7.12
CA LEU A 116 -0.73 8.24 7.18
C LEU A 116 -1.25 8.66 8.56
N LEU A 117 -2.17 7.91 9.18
CA LEU A 117 -2.65 8.23 10.53
C LEU A 117 -1.52 8.23 11.57
N ASN A 118 -0.60 7.26 11.49
CA ASN A 118 0.57 7.24 12.38
C ASN A 118 1.47 8.46 12.16
N ALA A 119 1.66 8.90 10.92
CA ALA A 119 2.45 10.09 10.62
C ALA A 119 1.77 11.37 11.17
N LEU A 120 0.45 11.51 10.99
CA LEU A 120 -0.32 12.63 11.56
C LEU A 120 -0.22 12.64 13.09
N ASN A 121 -0.45 11.50 13.74
CA ASN A 121 -0.37 11.36 15.19
C ASN A 121 1.00 11.72 15.76
N ASN A 122 2.06 11.20 15.13
CA ASN A 122 3.43 11.50 15.55
C ASN A 122 3.72 12.99 15.40
N THR A 123 3.21 13.61 14.34
CA THR A 123 3.38 15.05 14.10
C THR A 123 2.73 15.87 15.20
N GLU A 124 1.50 15.56 15.56
CA GLU A 124 0.80 16.30 16.60
C GLU A 124 1.35 16.01 18.01
N ARG A 125 1.77 14.77 18.30
CA ARG A 125 2.43 14.40 19.57
C ARG A 125 3.74 15.17 19.77
N LEU A 126 4.54 15.31 18.70
CA LEU A 126 5.80 16.06 18.75
C LEU A 126 5.57 17.56 18.98
N LYS A 127 4.37 18.08 18.64
CA LYS A 127 3.92 19.43 18.99
C LYS A 127 3.41 19.56 20.42
N GLN A 128 3.55 18.53 21.25
CA GLN A 128 3.09 18.47 22.65
C GLN A 128 1.60 18.77 22.82
N LYS A 129 0.79 18.59 21.77
CA LYS A 129 -0.65 18.63 21.91
C LYS A 129 -1.07 17.36 22.67
N SER A 130 -1.87 17.51 23.71
CA SER A 130 -2.36 16.39 24.52
C SER A 130 -3.30 15.53 23.67
N ILE A 131 -2.73 14.56 22.96
CA ILE A 131 -3.50 13.71 22.06
C ILE A 131 -3.54 12.32 22.68
N PRO A 132 -4.74 11.81 22.99
CA PRO A 132 -4.88 10.44 23.43
C PRO A 132 -4.30 9.52 22.37
N LYS A 133 -3.59 8.47 22.81
CA LYS A 133 -3.10 7.42 21.92
C LYS A 133 -4.32 6.82 21.22
N VAL A 134 -4.52 7.16 19.96
CA VAL A 134 -5.78 6.86 19.29
C VAL A 134 -5.90 5.37 19.07
N SER A 135 -7.07 4.82 19.39
CA SER A 135 -7.40 3.40 19.32
C SER A 135 -7.71 2.91 17.90
N TRP A 136 -7.21 3.58 16.86
CA TRP A 136 -7.57 3.25 15.48
C TRP A 136 -7.12 1.85 15.05
N GLU A 137 -6.17 1.24 15.76
CA GLU A 137 -5.73 -0.14 15.52
C GLU A 137 -6.87 -1.17 15.68
N ASN A 138 -7.90 -0.84 16.48
CA ASN A 138 -9.06 -1.71 16.71
C ASN A 138 -10.25 -1.39 15.80
N LEU A 139 -10.15 -0.33 14.98
CA LEU A 139 -11.23 0.10 14.10
C LEU A 139 -11.14 -0.61 12.76
N ASP A 140 -12.28 -0.77 12.09
CA ASP A 140 -12.27 -1.33 10.75
C ASP A 140 -11.61 -0.37 9.73
N LEU A 141 -11.43 -0.83 8.48
CA LEU A 141 -10.81 -0.01 7.44
C LEU A 141 -11.63 1.23 7.06
N ILE A 142 -12.96 1.10 7.04
CA ILE A 142 -13.88 2.18 6.66
C ILE A 142 -13.84 3.28 7.71
N GLU A 143 -13.89 2.93 8.99
CA GLU A 143 -13.76 3.85 10.11
C GLU A 143 -12.40 4.55 10.12
N ARG A 144 -11.30 3.80 9.90
CA ARG A 144 -9.96 4.39 9.77
C ARG A 144 -9.85 5.35 8.60
N LEU A 145 -10.45 5.02 7.45
CA LEU A 145 -10.50 5.92 6.30
C LEU A 145 -11.25 7.21 6.62
N LYS A 146 -12.42 7.12 7.27
CA LYS A 146 -13.18 8.31 7.70
C LYS A 146 -12.37 9.22 8.62
N ILE A 147 -11.70 8.63 9.62
CA ILE A 147 -10.82 9.37 10.53
C ILE A 147 -9.67 10.03 9.75
N LEU A 148 -9.06 9.33 8.79
CA LEU A 148 -8.01 9.91 7.95
C LEU A 148 -8.53 11.10 7.13
N LEU A 149 -9.67 10.95 6.46
CA LEU A 149 -10.29 12.00 5.64
C LEU A 149 -10.64 13.22 6.50
N HIS A 150 -11.22 12.99 7.69
CA HIS A 150 -11.50 14.02 8.68
C HIS A 150 -10.24 14.81 9.07
N ASN A 151 -9.16 14.12 9.45
CA ASN A 151 -7.90 14.77 9.83
C ASN A 151 -7.27 15.56 8.67
N LEU A 152 -7.48 15.12 7.43
CA LEU A 152 -7.00 15.80 6.23
C LEU A 152 -7.96 16.87 5.71
N LYS A 153 -9.09 17.11 6.38
CA LYS A 153 -10.14 18.06 5.97
C LYS A 153 -10.68 17.77 4.57
N LEU A 154 -10.85 16.48 4.27
CA LEU A 154 -11.46 15.98 3.04
C LEU A 154 -12.90 15.53 3.32
N ASP A 155 -13.69 15.35 2.26
CA ASP A 155 -14.99 14.72 2.37
C ASP A 155 -14.84 13.31 2.97
N GLU A 156 -15.61 13.02 4.02
CA GLU A 156 -15.60 11.74 4.75
C GLU A 156 -16.39 10.65 4.01
N ASN A 157 -17.07 10.99 2.91
CA ASN A 157 -17.78 10.04 2.08
C ASN A 157 -16.80 9.11 1.34
N ILE A 158 -16.78 7.85 1.76
CA ILE A 158 -16.06 6.79 1.05
C ILE A 158 -16.92 6.34 -0.12
N PRO A 159 -16.41 6.35 -1.36
CA PRO A 159 -17.18 5.96 -2.53
C PRO A 159 -17.74 4.54 -2.42
N GLU A 160 -19.00 4.36 -2.80
CA GLU A 160 -19.71 3.08 -2.74
C GLU A 160 -18.98 1.97 -3.49
N PHE A 161 -18.41 2.28 -4.67
CA PHE A 161 -17.63 1.29 -5.45
C PHE A 161 -16.45 0.71 -4.64
N LEU A 162 -15.85 1.49 -3.74
CA LEU A 162 -14.72 1.04 -2.92
C LEU A 162 -15.22 0.15 -1.78
N ILE A 163 -16.36 0.51 -1.18
CA ILE A 163 -17.05 -0.31 -0.19
C ILE A 163 -17.41 -1.67 -0.81
N ASP A 164 -17.90 -1.68 -2.05
CA ASP A 164 -18.23 -2.91 -2.76
C ASP A 164 -17.00 -3.79 -2.98
N ILE A 165 -15.86 -3.21 -3.38
CA ILE A 165 -14.60 -3.98 -3.49
C ILE A 165 -14.20 -4.58 -2.13
N PHE A 166 -14.32 -3.82 -1.04
CA PHE A 166 -14.01 -4.34 0.30
C PHE A 166 -14.96 -5.45 0.74
N LYS A 167 -16.26 -5.38 0.41
CA LYS A 167 -17.21 -6.47 0.65
C LYS A 167 -16.91 -7.69 -0.22
N ARG A 168 -16.51 -7.49 -1.47
CA ARG A 168 -16.14 -8.60 -2.39
C ARG A 168 -14.93 -9.37 -1.90
N ARG A 169 -13.99 -8.71 -1.23
CA ARG A 169 -12.88 -9.40 -0.55
C ARG A 169 -13.39 -10.45 0.43
N ASP A 170 -14.47 -10.20 1.16
CA ASP A 170 -14.99 -11.17 2.13
C ASP A 170 -15.57 -12.42 1.46
N ILE A 171 -16.01 -12.33 0.19
CA ILE A 171 -16.37 -13.50 -0.62
C ILE A 171 -15.13 -14.34 -0.93
N VAL A 172 -14.00 -13.68 -1.22
CA VAL A 172 -12.73 -14.34 -1.54
C VAL A 172 -12.07 -14.96 -0.30
N GLU A 173 -12.08 -14.26 0.84
CA GLU A 173 -11.43 -14.72 2.07
C GLU A 173 -12.30 -15.68 2.90
N HIS A 174 -13.62 -15.59 2.78
CA HIS A 174 -14.58 -16.43 3.50
C HIS A 174 -15.57 -17.05 2.50
N PRO A 175 -15.09 -18.01 1.68
CA PRO A 175 -15.93 -18.66 0.69
C PRO A 175 -17.04 -19.44 1.38
N SER A 176 -18.27 -19.26 0.90
CA SER A 176 -19.42 -20.11 1.22
C SER A 176 -20.03 -20.62 -0.07
N GLU A 177 -20.76 -21.73 0.00
CA GLU A 177 -21.42 -22.32 -1.17
C GLU A 177 -22.31 -21.30 -1.92
N THR A 178 -23.09 -20.54 -1.16
CA THR A 178 -23.94 -19.45 -1.68
C THR A 178 -23.15 -18.30 -2.34
N ARG A 179 -21.89 -18.08 -1.98
CA ARG A 179 -21.04 -17.01 -2.53
C ARG A 179 -20.21 -17.48 -3.73
N LEU A 180 -19.96 -18.79 -3.83
CA LEU A 180 -19.22 -19.40 -4.93
C LEU A 180 -20.13 -19.84 -6.07
N TRP A 181 -21.34 -20.34 -5.76
CA TRP A 181 -22.18 -21.07 -6.70
C TRP A 181 -23.63 -20.58 -6.71
N ASN A 182 -23.88 -19.29 -6.49
CA ASN A 182 -25.25 -18.77 -6.49
C ASN A 182 -25.93 -19.00 -7.84
N CYS A 183 -26.95 -19.87 -7.86
CA CYS A 183 -27.76 -20.19 -9.04
C CYS A 183 -29.02 -19.30 -9.16
N ASP A 184 -29.21 -18.32 -8.28
CA ASP A 184 -30.34 -17.39 -8.38
C ASP A 184 -30.13 -16.37 -9.52
N GLU A 185 -31.08 -16.31 -10.46
CA GLU A 185 -31.08 -15.38 -11.60
C GLU A 185 -31.01 -13.92 -11.16
N ASN A 186 -31.61 -13.57 -10.02
CA ASN A 186 -31.58 -12.20 -9.49
C ASN A 186 -30.31 -11.90 -8.67
N GLY A 187 -29.57 -12.95 -8.29
CA GLY A 187 -28.42 -12.89 -7.40
C GLY A 187 -27.10 -13.31 -8.03
N TRP A 188 -27.04 -13.55 -9.34
CA TRP A 188 -25.86 -14.12 -10.00
C TRP A 188 -24.60 -13.25 -9.84
N LYS A 189 -24.74 -11.91 -9.81
CA LYS A 189 -23.65 -10.96 -9.53
C LYS A 189 -23.13 -11.04 -8.09
N ASN A 190 -23.75 -11.81 -7.20
CA ASN A 190 -23.23 -12.04 -5.86
C ASN A 190 -22.01 -12.97 -5.87
N VAL A 191 -21.84 -13.77 -6.92
CA VAL A 191 -20.64 -14.55 -7.16
C VAL A 191 -19.53 -13.66 -7.73
N HIS A 192 -18.31 -13.83 -7.23
CA HIS A 192 -17.16 -13.00 -7.62
C HIS A 192 -16.88 -13.06 -9.13
N LEU A 193 -16.74 -14.25 -9.70
CA LEU A 193 -16.51 -14.41 -11.15
C LEU A 193 -17.59 -13.74 -11.99
N SER A 194 -18.86 -13.92 -11.62
CA SER A 194 -20.02 -13.32 -12.28
C SER A 194 -19.98 -11.80 -12.23
N TRP A 195 -19.63 -11.22 -11.08
CA TRP A 195 -19.44 -9.79 -10.90
C TRP A 195 -18.35 -9.26 -11.86
N VAL A 196 -17.22 -9.96 -11.97
CA VAL A 196 -16.13 -9.62 -12.90
C VAL A 196 -16.60 -9.70 -14.36
N LEU A 197 -17.26 -10.79 -14.73
CA LEU A 197 -17.76 -11.01 -16.09
C LEU A 197 -18.80 -9.98 -16.52
N SER A 198 -19.63 -9.50 -15.59
CA SER A 198 -20.59 -8.42 -15.84
C SER A 198 -19.93 -7.05 -16.08
N GLY A 199 -18.63 -6.92 -15.83
CA GLY A 199 -17.86 -5.72 -16.11
C GLY A 199 -17.85 -4.68 -15.00
N GLU A 200 -18.35 -5.00 -13.81
CA GLU A 200 -18.39 -4.09 -12.65
C GLU A 200 -16.98 -3.63 -12.22
N ILE A 201 -15.96 -4.45 -12.49
CA ILE A 201 -14.56 -4.11 -12.24
C ILE A 201 -14.05 -2.98 -13.16
N VAL A 202 -14.66 -2.75 -14.32
CA VAL A 202 -14.14 -1.85 -15.35
C VAL A 202 -14.14 -0.40 -14.87
N GLY A 203 -13.00 0.26 -15.00
CA GLY A 203 -12.78 1.65 -14.56
C GLY A 203 -12.62 1.81 -13.05
N SER A 204 -12.71 0.73 -12.26
CA SER A 204 -12.58 0.83 -10.80
C SER A 204 -11.21 1.32 -10.36
N PHE A 205 -10.12 0.90 -11.03
CA PHE A 205 -8.78 1.39 -10.71
C PHE A 205 -8.63 2.91 -10.90
N ASP A 206 -9.16 3.48 -11.98
CA ASP A 206 -9.10 4.93 -12.20
C ASP A 206 -9.90 5.69 -11.13
N LYS A 207 -11.02 5.11 -10.68
CA LYS A 207 -11.80 5.65 -9.55
C LYS A 207 -11.00 5.58 -8.24
N ILE A 208 -10.26 4.49 -7.99
CA ILE A 208 -9.34 4.37 -6.85
C ILE A 208 -8.26 5.46 -6.90
N VAL A 209 -7.60 5.64 -8.05
CA VAL A 209 -6.57 6.67 -8.24
C VAL A 209 -7.13 8.07 -8.00
N LYS A 210 -8.33 8.36 -8.54
CA LYS A 210 -9.03 9.64 -8.31
C LYS A 210 -9.36 9.89 -6.84
N PHE A 211 -9.67 8.85 -6.08
CA PHE A 211 -9.94 8.94 -4.64
C PHE A 211 -8.66 9.10 -3.80
N VAL A 212 -7.59 8.37 -4.15
CA VAL A 212 -6.33 8.34 -3.39
C VAL A 212 -5.47 9.59 -3.61
N ASN A 213 -5.47 10.17 -4.82
CA ASN A 213 -4.65 11.33 -5.14
C ASN A 213 -4.93 12.57 -4.25
N PRO A 214 -6.19 12.97 -4.00
CA PRO A 214 -6.52 14.04 -3.06
C PRO A 214 -6.02 13.78 -1.63
N ILE A 215 -6.05 12.52 -1.17
CA ILE A 215 -5.55 12.12 0.15
C ILE A 215 -4.06 12.41 0.26
N TYR A 216 -3.26 11.92 -0.69
CA TYR A 216 -1.82 12.18 -0.69
C TYR A 216 -1.49 13.67 -0.80
N LYS A 217 -2.16 14.40 -1.71
CA LYS A 217 -1.94 15.85 -1.85
C LYS A 217 -2.22 16.59 -0.53
N SER A 218 -3.29 16.22 0.16
CA SER A 218 -3.66 16.85 1.43
C SER A 218 -2.71 16.46 2.55
N PHE A 219 -2.26 15.20 2.57
CA PHE A 219 -1.26 14.71 3.50
C PHE A 219 0.10 15.41 3.31
N GLU A 220 0.61 15.50 2.09
CA GLU A 220 1.86 16.23 1.78
C GLU A 220 1.76 17.69 2.20
N LYS A 221 0.64 18.36 1.90
CA LYS A 221 0.37 19.72 2.36
C LYS A 221 0.37 19.80 3.88
N TYR A 222 -0.26 18.85 4.57
CA TYR A 222 -0.26 18.79 6.03
C TYR A 222 1.17 18.65 6.56
N ILE A 223 1.97 17.71 6.07
CA ILE A 223 3.35 17.50 6.53
C ILE A 223 4.22 18.75 6.27
N ASN A 224 4.08 19.37 5.09
CA ASN A 224 4.82 20.58 4.74
C ASN A 224 4.45 21.79 5.62
N ASN A 225 3.17 21.93 5.97
CA ASN A 225 2.71 23.01 6.86
C ASN A 225 3.04 22.74 8.34
N ASN A 226 3.22 21.46 8.69
CA ASN A 226 3.53 21.02 10.03
C ASN A 226 4.96 20.48 10.10
N GLN A 227 5.90 21.14 9.42
CA GLN A 227 7.31 20.84 9.54
C GLN A 227 7.69 20.76 11.01
N ILE A 228 8.08 19.57 11.44
CA ILE A 228 8.61 19.37 12.77
C ILE A 228 10.10 19.70 12.63
N PRO A 229 10.59 20.80 13.22
CA PRO A 229 12.02 21.01 13.29
C PRO A 229 12.59 19.80 14.03
N GLY A 230 13.33 18.97 13.30
CA GLY A 230 14.16 17.94 13.87
C GLY A 230 15.30 18.62 14.61
N THR A 231 15.03 19.18 15.79
CA THR A 231 16.11 19.39 16.74
C THR A 231 16.56 18.00 17.10
N LEU A 232 17.75 17.61 16.63
CA LEU A 232 18.39 16.38 17.05
C LEU A 232 18.76 16.50 18.53
N THR A 233 17.77 16.47 19.41
CA THR A 233 17.93 16.54 20.86
C THR A 233 18.51 15.22 21.32
N GLY A 234 19.64 15.29 22.03
CA GLY A 234 20.44 14.12 22.38
C GLY A 234 21.63 13.87 21.44
N LEU A 235 21.80 14.62 20.33
CA LEU A 235 23.08 14.65 19.62
C LEU A 235 24.14 15.35 20.49
N LYS A 236 24.77 14.62 21.41
CA LYS A 236 26.18 14.89 21.70
C LYS A 236 26.89 14.83 20.33
N ARG A 237 27.72 15.81 20.01
CA ARG A 237 28.66 15.74 18.88
C ARG A 237 29.24 14.31 18.87
N GLY A 238 28.87 13.51 17.85
CA GLY A 238 29.18 12.08 17.83
C GLY A 238 28.18 11.14 18.53
N LEU A 239 26.86 11.23 18.27
CA LEU A 239 25.98 10.12 18.65
C LEU A 239 26.41 8.85 17.90
N ARG A 240 26.72 7.87 18.74
CA ARG A 240 27.01 6.49 18.40
C ARG A 240 25.69 5.83 18.04
N SER A 241 25.64 5.29 16.82
CA SER A 241 24.75 4.17 16.55
C SER A 241 25.25 2.96 17.36
N ASN A 242 24.37 2.10 17.86
CA ASN A 242 24.73 0.80 18.48
C ASN A 242 25.38 -0.19 17.48
N GLY A 243 25.77 0.28 16.30
CA GLY A 243 26.66 -0.37 15.34
C GLY A 243 26.99 0.58 14.17
N PRO A 244 28.09 0.38 13.44
CA PRO A 244 28.45 1.28 12.34
C PRO A 244 27.32 1.34 11.28
N ILE A 245 26.80 2.54 10.99
CA ILE A 245 25.87 2.76 9.87
C ILE A 245 26.70 3.20 8.66
N LYS A 246 26.58 2.45 7.56
CA LYS A 246 27.23 2.78 6.29
C LYS A 246 26.56 4.02 5.69
N LYS A 247 27.34 5.07 5.39
CA LYS A 247 26.88 6.18 4.55
C LYS A 247 26.66 5.66 3.14
N TRP A 248 25.41 5.57 2.69
CA TRP A 248 25.10 5.32 1.28
C TRP A 248 25.01 6.67 0.57
N LYS A 249 25.92 6.91 -0.38
CA LYS A 249 25.73 7.95 -1.41
C LYS A 249 25.00 7.27 -2.57
N MET A 250 23.80 7.71 -2.90
CA MET A 250 23.27 7.48 -4.24
C MET A 250 23.80 8.60 -5.14
N SER A 251 24.57 8.26 -6.16
CA SER A 251 24.79 9.11 -7.33
C SER A 251 23.55 9.00 -8.21
N ILE A 252 23.00 10.16 -8.61
CA ILE A 252 22.07 10.28 -9.74
C ILE A 252 22.87 9.98 -11.01
#